data_AF-A0A1Y2EEG7-F1
#
_entry.id   AF-A0A1Y2EEG7-F1
#
_cell.length_a   1.000
_cell.length_b   1.000
_cell.length_c   1.000
_cell.angle_alpha   90.00
_cell.angle_beta   90.00
_cell.angle_gamma   90.00
#
_symmetry.space_group_name_H-M   'P 1'
#
loop_
_entity.id
_entity.type
_entity.pdbx_description
1 polymer ?
#
loop_
_entity_poly.entity_id
_entity_poly.type
_entity_poly.pdbx_seq_one_letter_code
_entity_poly.pdbx_strand_id
1 'polypeptide(L)'
;MSFLGVPKLRRRLSINTLTETLDDQELQCGGLTRRLNKVEEELKEIHEKIISEGKQKDDLEILIQEATEIIDKTRKNIEENHQMVIKAKEDEVKLEANGGRDVISLENKKLCDKIDGTMEEFRKFRIEFHDNLKQIKTRLAKYEYYSNQKSNSNCEISNGDLSNEKCESTEINV
;
A
#
# COMPACT_ATOMS: atom_id res chain seq x y z
N MET A 1 -0.35 14.33 -48.06
CA MET A 1 0.34 13.47 -47.07
C MET A 1 0.02 14.00 -45.69
N SER A 2 -0.58 13.15 -44.87
CA SER A 2 -0.94 13.36 -43.47
C SER A 2 0.30 13.14 -42.57
N PHE A 3 0.57 14.08 -41.67
CA PHE A 3 1.27 13.79 -40.41
C PHE A 3 0.41 14.29 -39.26
N LEU A 4 -0.25 13.34 -38.61
CA LEU A 4 -0.84 13.44 -37.27
C LEU A 4 0.29 13.62 -36.24
N GLY A 5 0.10 14.49 -35.26
CA GLY A 5 1.08 14.69 -34.18
C GLY A 5 0.65 15.65 -33.08
N VAL A 6 -0.54 15.42 -32.53
CA VAL A 6 -1.05 15.73 -31.16
C VAL A 6 -0.58 17.03 -30.46
N PRO A 7 -1.50 17.89 -29.98
CA PRO A 7 -1.15 19.03 -29.13
C PRO A 7 -0.46 18.54 -27.84
N LYS A 8 0.77 18.98 -27.58
CA LYS A 8 1.36 18.89 -26.23
C LYS A 8 0.64 19.88 -25.33
N LEU A 9 -0.51 19.47 -24.80
CA LEU A 9 -1.02 20.01 -23.54
C LEU A 9 0.02 19.65 -22.47
N ARG A 10 1.03 20.52 -22.28
CA ARG A 10 1.66 20.66 -20.98
C ARG A 10 0.52 21.10 -20.07
N ARG A 11 -0.14 20.14 -19.40
CA ARG A 11 -1.02 20.41 -18.28
C ARG A 11 -0.21 21.23 -17.28
N ARG A 12 -0.34 22.54 -17.37
CA ARG A 12 -0.21 23.39 -16.20
C ARG A 12 -1.32 22.90 -15.29
N LEU A 13 -0.99 22.02 -14.35
CA LEU A 13 -1.76 21.91 -13.12
C LEU A 13 -1.84 23.36 -12.63
N SER A 14 -3.05 23.93 -12.65
CA SER A 14 -3.26 25.29 -12.19
C SER A 14 -2.72 25.40 -10.76
N ILE A 15 -2.34 26.58 -10.33
CA ILE A 15 -1.90 26.84 -8.95
C ILE A 15 -2.95 26.37 -7.93
N ASN A 16 -4.22 26.22 -8.34
CA ASN A 16 -5.32 25.65 -7.56
C ASN A 16 -5.32 24.10 -7.45
N THR A 17 -4.44 23.40 -8.17
CA THR A 17 -4.28 21.92 -8.07
C THR A 17 -3.14 21.50 -7.14
N LEU A 18 -2.46 22.45 -6.49
CA LEU A 18 -1.34 22.17 -5.57
C LEU A 18 -1.62 22.53 -4.10
N THR A 19 -2.81 23.06 -3.79
CA THR A 19 -3.22 23.33 -2.41
C THR A 19 -4.31 22.33 -2.06
N GLU A 20 -3.93 21.22 -1.43
CA GLU A 20 -4.90 20.30 -0.84
C GLU A 20 -5.47 20.94 0.43
N THR A 21 -6.79 21.07 0.50
CA THR A 21 -7.47 21.56 1.71
C THR A 21 -7.52 20.46 2.77
N LEU A 22 -7.76 20.83 4.04
CA LEU A 22 -7.99 19.83 5.10
C LEU A 22 -9.22 18.96 4.80
N ASP A 23 -10.23 19.49 4.12
CA ASP A 23 -11.38 18.73 3.62
C ASP A 23 -10.97 17.68 2.58
N ASP A 24 -10.11 18.04 1.63
CA ASP A 24 -9.57 17.09 0.66
C ASP A 24 -8.78 15.97 1.34
N GLN A 25 -7.99 16.30 2.37
CA GLN A 25 -7.21 15.32 3.12
C GLN A 25 -8.11 14.37 3.92
N GLU A 26 -9.19 14.87 4.52
CA GLU A 26 -10.17 14.03 5.21
C GLU A 26 -10.84 13.04 4.25
N LEU A 27 -11.29 13.52 3.08
CA LEU A 27 -11.85 12.66 2.03
C LEU A 27 -10.83 11.62 1.54
N GLN A 28 -9.57 12.02 1.41
CA GLN A 28 -8.48 11.12 1.05
C GLN A 28 -8.23 10.06 2.13
N CYS A 29 -8.23 10.39 3.43
CA CYS A 29 -8.17 9.39 4.51
C CYS A 29 -9.24 8.32 4.33
N GLY A 30 -10.50 8.73 4.13
CA GLY A 30 -11.60 7.80 3.89
C GLY A 30 -11.39 6.94 2.63
N GLY A 31 -10.85 7.53 1.57
CA GLY A 31 -10.47 6.82 0.35
C GLY A 31 -9.35 5.79 0.56
N LEU A 32 -8.33 6.12 1.35
CA LEU A 32 -7.21 5.24 1.69
C LEU A 32 -7.68 4.08 2.56
N THR A 33 -8.53 4.32 3.55
CA THR A 33 -9.18 3.27 4.36
C THR A 33 -9.95 2.30 3.49
N ARG A 34 -10.79 2.79 2.57
CA ARG A 34 -11.56 1.93 1.66
C ARG A 34 -10.65 1.09 0.76
N ARG A 35 -9.54 1.66 0.27
CA ARG A 35 -8.56 0.91 -0.54
C ARG A 35 -7.84 -0.16 0.28
N LEU A 36 -7.46 0.16 1.51
CA LEU A 36 -6.81 -0.81 2.40
C LEU A 36 -7.75 -1.97 2.71
N ASN A 37 -9.03 -1.69 3.02
CA ASN A 37 -10.02 -2.73 3.29
C ASN A 37 -10.22 -3.67 2.09
N LYS A 38 -10.25 -3.14 0.86
CA LYS A 38 -10.31 -4.00 -0.34
C LYS A 38 -9.10 -4.93 -0.47
N VAL A 39 -7.91 -4.43 -0.19
CA VAL A 39 -6.68 -5.26 -0.23
C VAL A 39 -6.68 -6.30 0.89
N GLU A 40 -7.22 -5.97 2.07
CA GLU A 40 -7.41 -6.94 3.15
C GLU A 40 -8.43 -8.02 2.80
N GLU A 41 -9.54 -7.66 2.15
CA GLU A 41 -10.52 -8.61 1.61
C GLU A 41 -9.87 -9.54 0.57
N GLU A 42 -9.10 -8.99 -0.38
CA GLU A 42 -8.34 -9.78 -1.37
C GLU A 42 -7.38 -10.78 -0.68
N LEU A 43 -6.67 -10.34 0.37
CA LEU A 43 -5.78 -11.21 1.15
C LEU A 43 -6.56 -12.33 1.85
N LYS A 44 -7.73 -12.04 2.44
CA LYS A 44 -8.60 -13.03 3.09
C LYS A 44 -9.13 -14.06 2.10
N GLU A 45 -9.63 -13.62 0.95
CA GLU A 45 -10.11 -14.53 -0.11
C GLU A 45 -9.01 -15.47 -0.60
N ILE A 46 -7.79 -14.96 -0.75
CA ILE A 46 -6.64 -15.77 -1.13
C ILE A 46 -6.35 -16.78 -0.02
N HIS A 47 -6.25 -16.33 1.25
CA HIS A 47 -6.01 -17.17 2.42
C HIS A 47 -7.02 -18.34 2.52
N GLU A 48 -8.31 -18.06 2.40
CA GLU A 48 -9.39 -19.05 2.44
C GLU A 48 -9.28 -20.08 1.30
N LYS A 49 -8.96 -19.65 0.07
CA LYS A 49 -8.75 -20.57 -1.05
C LYS A 49 -7.65 -21.58 -0.76
N ILE A 50 -6.56 -21.17 -0.12
CA ILE A 50 -5.44 -22.07 0.21
C ILE A 50 -5.83 -23.10 1.24
N ILE A 51 -6.50 -22.66 2.31
CA ILE A 51 -6.98 -23.57 3.35
C ILE A 51 -7.90 -24.61 2.72
N SER A 52 -8.80 -24.18 1.83
CA SER A 52 -9.72 -25.08 1.12
C SER A 52 -9.01 -26.09 0.21
N GLU A 53 -7.87 -25.70 -0.38
CA GLU A 53 -7.07 -26.57 -1.25
C GLU A 53 -6.06 -27.45 -0.48
N GLY A 54 -5.94 -27.28 0.85
CA GLY A 54 -5.02 -28.06 1.69
C GLY A 54 -3.53 -27.79 1.41
N LYS A 55 -3.19 -26.60 0.89
CA LYS A 55 -1.86 -26.28 0.32
C LYS A 55 -0.90 -25.51 1.25
N GLN A 56 -1.14 -25.49 2.57
CA GLN A 56 -0.26 -24.76 3.50
C GLN A 56 1.19 -25.27 3.39
N LYS A 57 2.08 -24.39 2.92
CA LYS A 57 3.52 -24.52 3.07
C LYS A 57 3.95 -23.41 4.00
N ASP A 58 4.90 -23.69 4.88
CA ASP A 58 5.40 -22.70 5.84
C ASP A 58 5.83 -21.38 5.16
N ASP A 59 6.48 -21.44 4.00
CA ASP A 59 6.89 -20.27 3.21
C ASP A 59 5.73 -19.38 2.74
N LEU A 60 4.59 -20.00 2.46
CA LEU A 60 3.39 -19.31 1.99
C LEU A 60 2.67 -18.63 3.17
N GLU A 61 2.59 -19.31 4.32
CA GLU A 61 2.04 -18.74 5.56
C GLU A 61 2.84 -17.51 6.00
N ILE A 62 4.17 -17.54 5.87
CA ILE A 62 5.06 -16.40 6.15
C ILE A 62 4.68 -15.19 5.28
N LEU A 63 4.47 -15.37 3.97
CA LEU A 63 4.09 -14.26 3.07
C LEU A 63 2.74 -13.62 3.44
N ILE A 64 1.79 -14.41 3.93
CA ILE A 64 0.48 -13.92 4.39
C ILE A 64 0.62 -13.17 5.70
N GLN A 65 1.41 -13.70 6.64
CA GLN A 65 1.69 -13.01 7.89
C GLN A 65 2.37 -11.67 7.63
N GLU A 66 3.42 -11.65 6.79
CA GLU A 66 4.10 -10.42 6.42
C GLU A 66 3.15 -9.40 5.73
N ALA A 67 2.22 -9.86 4.89
CA ALA A 67 1.22 -8.99 4.26
C ALA A 67 0.24 -8.41 5.31
N THR A 68 -0.21 -9.22 6.26
CA THR A 68 -1.07 -8.81 7.38
C THR A 68 -0.39 -7.75 8.24
N GLU A 69 0.87 -7.96 8.60
CA GLU A 69 1.64 -7.00 9.40
C GLU A 69 1.78 -5.63 8.70
N ILE A 70 1.97 -5.60 7.37
CA ILE A 70 1.98 -4.33 6.62
C ILE A 70 0.59 -3.69 6.62
N ILE A 71 -0.49 -4.46 6.48
CA ILE A 71 -1.86 -3.93 6.52
C ILE A 71 -2.13 -3.28 7.87
N ASP A 72 -1.82 -3.96 8.97
CA ASP A 72 -2.08 -3.45 10.33
C ASP A 72 -1.28 -2.18 10.62
N LYS A 73 0.00 -2.16 10.26
CA LYS A 73 0.83 -0.95 10.36
C LYS A 73 0.24 0.19 9.54
N THR A 74 -0.17 -0.09 8.30
CA THR A 74 -0.74 0.92 7.39
C THR A 74 -2.06 1.45 7.93
N ARG A 75 -2.92 0.60 8.50
CA ARG A 75 -4.19 0.98 9.12
C ARG A 75 -3.97 1.94 10.27
N LYS A 76 -3.02 1.63 11.16
CA LYS A 76 -2.67 2.51 12.28
C LYS A 76 -2.21 3.89 11.80
N ASN A 77 -1.37 3.93 10.78
CA ASN A 77 -0.90 5.19 10.21
C ASN A 77 -2.04 6.01 9.56
N ILE A 78 -3.00 5.38 8.88
CA ILE A 78 -4.19 6.09 8.36
C ILE A 78 -4.97 6.75 9.50
N GLU A 79 -5.21 6.02 10.58
CA GLU A 79 -5.98 6.52 11.72
C GLU A 79 -5.27 7.69 12.40
N GLU A 80 -3.96 7.57 12.67
CA GLU A 80 -3.17 8.65 13.26
C GLU A 80 -3.22 9.93 12.40
N ASN A 81 -3.10 9.78 11.08
CA ASN A 81 -3.22 10.89 10.16
C ASN A 81 -4.62 11.49 10.07
N HIS A 82 -5.66 10.67 10.15
CA HIS A 82 -7.03 11.17 10.19
C HIS A 82 -7.27 12.02 11.44
N GLN A 83 -6.77 11.57 12.60
CA GLN A 83 -6.81 12.35 13.85
C GLN A 83 -6.03 13.66 13.75
N MET A 84 -4.90 13.68 13.02
CA MET A 84 -4.16 14.91 12.76
C MET A 84 -4.96 15.90 11.91
N VAL A 85 -5.61 15.44 10.85
CA VAL A 85 -6.46 16.29 10.00
C VAL A 85 -7.61 16.90 10.82
N ILE A 86 -8.26 16.11 11.69
CA ILE A 86 -9.30 16.60 12.60
C ILE A 86 -8.77 17.74 13.48
N LYS A 87 -7.61 17.55 14.12
CA LYS A 87 -6.98 18.59 14.96
C LYS A 87 -6.60 19.84 14.17
N ALA A 88 -6.10 19.68 12.95
CA ALA A 88 -5.77 20.81 12.09
C ALA A 88 -7.03 21.63 11.74
N LYS A 89 -8.17 20.98 11.51
CA LYS A 89 -9.45 21.68 11.29
C LYS A 89 -9.92 22.44 12.52
N GLU A 90 -9.78 21.87 13.71
CA GLU A 90 -10.09 22.59 14.95
C GLU A 90 -9.21 23.84 15.12
N ASP A 91 -7.93 23.75 14.75
CA ASP A 91 -7.00 24.88 14.79
C ASP A 91 -7.31 25.94 13.71
N GLU A 92 -7.82 25.53 12.55
CA GLU A 92 -8.34 26.44 11.50
C GLU A 92 -9.58 27.20 11.97
N VAL A 93 -10.54 26.53 12.63
CA VAL A 93 -11.72 27.19 13.21
C VAL A 93 -11.33 28.21 14.29
N LYS A 94 -10.33 27.89 15.13
CA LYS A 94 -9.81 28.84 16.13
C LYS A 94 -9.17 30.06 15.49
N LEU A 95 -8.47 29.89 14.36
CA LEU A 95 -7.91 30.99 13.59
C LEU A 95 -9.00 31.91 13.05
N GLU A 96 -10.06 31.36 12.45
CA GLU A 96 -11.16 32.13 11.89
C GLU A 96 -11.94 32.92 12.95
N ALA A 97 -12.15 32.33 14.13
CA ALA A 97 -12.81 33.00 15.25
C ALA A 97 -12.05 34.23 15.77
N ASN A 98 -10.74 34.32 15.51
CA ASN A 98 -9.90 35.46 15.87
C ASN A 98 -9.87 36.56 14.80
N GLY A 99 -10.60 36.40 13.69
CA GLY A 99 -10.61 37.28 12.52
C GLY A 99 -11.36 38.61 12.71
N GLY A 100 -10.81 39.52 13.52
CA GLY A 100 -11.38 40.87 13.71
C GLY A 100 -10.40 42.03 13.92
N ARG A 101 -9.09 41.80 14.10
CA ARG A 101 -8.11 42.91 14.18
C ARG A 101 -6.80 42.51 13.51
N ASP A 102 -6.27 43.45 12.73
CA ASP A 102 -4.94 43.52 12.08
C ASP A 102 -3.76 43.33 13.05
N VAL A 103 -3.77 42.27 13.85
CA VAL A 103 -2.62 41.83 14.60
C VAL A 103 -2.33 40.42 14.13
N ILE A 104 -1.40 40.35 13.19
CA ILE A 104 -0.60 39.16 12.88
C ILE A 104 0.07 38.75 14.20
N SER A 105 -0.68 38.06 15.07
CA SER A 105 -0.16 37.59 16.34
C SER A 105 0.78 36.44 16.05
N LEU A 106 1.87 36.34 16.81
CA LEU A 106 2.79 35.20 16.74
C LEU A 106 2.04 33.85 16.89
N GLU A 107 0.88 33.86 17.56
CA GLU A 107 0.01 32.70 17.76
C GLU A 107 -0.71 32.28 16.48
N ASN A 108 -1.23 33.23 15.69
CA ASN A 108 -1.83 32.91 14.39
C ASN A 108 -0.78 32.31 13.44
N LYS A 109 0.43 32.88 13.41
CA LYS A 109 1.54 32.32 12.63
C LYS A 109 1.88 30.88 13.06
N LYS A 110 1.96 30.62 14.37
CA LYS A 110 2.21 29.27 14.90
C LYS A 110 1.11 28.27 14.51
N LEU A 111 -0.15 28.71 14.45
CA LEU A 111 -1.27 27.85 14.04
C LEU A 111 -1.18 27.55 12.53
N CYS A 112 -0.88 28.54 11.69
CA CYS A 112 -0.63 28.29 10.26
C CYS A 112 0.53 27.31 10.06
N ASP A 113 1.68 27.53 10.74
CA ASP A 113 2.85 26.64 10.63
C ASP A 113 2.51 25.19 11.04
N LYS A 114 1.61 24.99 12.02
CA LYS A 114 1.12 23.65 12.43
C LYS A 114 0.21 23.01 11.40
N ILE A 115 -0.69 23.78 10.78
CA ILE A 115 -1.57 23.29 9.71
C ILE A 115 -0.73 22.86 8.51
N ASP A 116 0.22 23.70 8.08
CA ASP A 116 1.14 23.38 6.98
C ASP A 116 1.99 22.13 7.28
N GLY A 117 2.48 21.99 8.52
CA GLY A 117 3.19 20.79 8.96
C GLY A 117 2.34 19.52 8.85
N THR A 118 1.08 19.60 9.28
CA THR A 118 0.12 18.49 9.17
C THR A 118 -0.12 18.10 7.72
N MET A 119 -0.27 19.08 6.82
CA MET A 119 -0.48 18.82 5.40
C MET A 119 0.71 18.06 4.77
N GLU A 120 1.94 18.42 5.13
CA GLU A 120 3.15 17.77 4.63
C GLU A 120 3.33 16.35 5.19
N GLU A 121 2.98 16.13 6.47
CA GLU A 121 2.99 14.78 7.06
C GLU A 121 1.95 13.86 6.40
N PHE A 122 0.74 14.38 6.12
CA PHE A 122 -0.26 13.63 5.38
C PHE A 122 0.20 13.26 3.97
N ARG A 123 0.90 14.18 3.30
CA ARG A 123 1.48 13.94 1.98
C ARG A 123 2.50 12.81 2.00
N LYS A 124 3.40 12.79 2.99
CA LYS A 124 4.42 11.72 3.15
C LYS A 124 3.76 10.36 3.38
N PHE A 125 2.75 10.32 4.25
CA PHE A 125 1.98 9.12 4.49
C PHE A 125 1.32 8.57 3.23
N ARG A 126 0.75 9.42 2.37
CA ARG A 126 0.14 8.97 1.11
C ARG A 126 1.15 8.27 0.20
N ILE A 127 2.39 8.74 0.17
CA ILE A 127 3.48 8.09 -0.59
C ILE A 127 3.79 6.72 0.02
N GLU A 128 4.00 6.67 1.35
CA GLU A 128 4.27 5.41 2.06
C GLU A 128 3.12 4.40 1.89
N PHE A 129 1.87 4.85 1.98
CA PHE A 129 0.69 4.01 1.74
C PHE A 129 0.73 3.37 0.35
N HIS A 130 1.07 4.14 -0.68
CA HIS A 130 1.15 3.61 -2.04
C HIS A 130 2.26 2.58 -2.21
N ASP A 131 3.40 2.79 -1.56
CA ASP A 131 4.49 1.83 -1.54
C ASP A 131 4.11 0.55 -0.77
N ASN A 132 3.45 0.68 0.38
CA ASN A 132 2.94 -0.45 1.16
C ASN A 132 1.91 -1.25 0.36
N LEU A 133 0.98 -0.56 -0.31
CA LEU A 133 -0.01 -1.19 -1.17
C LEU A 133 0.64 -1.96 -2.32
N LYS A 134 1.72 -1.43 -2.90
CA LYS A 134 2.51 -2.14 -3.92
C LYS A 134 3.20 -3.38 -3.34
N GLN A 135 3.76 -3.30 -2.14
CA GLN A 135 4.38 -4.44 -1.47
C GLN A 135 3.38 -5.55 -1.18
N ILE A 136 2.22 -5.22 -0.60
CA ILE A 136 1.15 -6.19 -0.32
C ILE A 136 0.72 -6.88 -1.62
N LYS A 137 0.41 -6.11 -2.67
CA LYS A 137 0.03 -6.68 -3.98
C LYS A 137 1.11 -7.58 -4.59
N THR A 138 2.38 -7.23 -4.40
CA THR A 138 3.49 -8.05 -4.88
C THR A 138 3.57 -9.38 -4.11
N ARG A 139 3.36 -9.36 -2.79
CA ARG A 139 3.31 -10.59 -1.99
C ARG A 139 2.13 -11.47 -2.37
N LEU A 140 0.94 -10.88 -2.56
CA LEU A 140 -0.24 -11.59 -3.06
C LEU A 140 0.04 -12.28 -4.41
N ALA A 141 0.63 -11.56 -5.37
CA ALA A 141 0.94 -12.14 -6.69
C ALA A 141 1.98 -13.27 -6.62
N LYS A 142 3.05 -13.11 -5.80
CA LYS A 142 4.03 -14.18 -5.57
C LYS A 142 3.36 -15.40 -4.98
N TYR A 143 2.46 -15.18 -4.03
CA TYR A 143 1.71 -16.23 -3.37
C TYR A 143 0.88 -17.05 -4.38
N GLU A 144 0.06 -16.39 -5.21
CA GLU A 144 -0.76 -17.06 -6.22
C GLU A 144 0.08 -17.87 -7.22
N TYR A 145 1.21 -17.31 -7.66
CA TYR A 145 2.13 -17.97 -8.57
C TYR A 145 2.66 -19.30 -8.00
N TYR A 146 3.15 -19.31 -6.76
CA TYR A 146 3.68 -20.51 -6.13
C TYR A 146 2.60 -21.54 -5.75
N SER A 147 1.35 -21.10 -5.53
CA SER A 147 0.21 -21.99 -5.35
C SER A 147 -0.12 -22.75 -6.65
N ASN A 148 -0.10 -22.04 -7.78
CA ASN A 148 -0.47 -22.61 -9.09
C ASN A 148 0.62 -23.52 -9.70
N GLN A 149 1.90 -23.27 -9.44
CA GLN A 149 2.97 -24.09 -10.00
C GLN A 149 3.01 -25.53 -9.47
N LYS A 150 2.64 -25.78 -8.20
CA LYS A 150 2.57 -27.16 -7.69
C LYS A 150 1.34 -27.94 -8.15
N SER A 151 0.30 -27.25 -8.62
CA SER A 151 -0.88 -27.90 -9.23
C SER A 151 -0.52 -28.54 -10.58
N ASN A 152 0.44 -27.96 -11.32
CA ASN A 152 0.82 -28.43 -12.65
C ASN A 152 1.98 -29.45 -12.65
N SER A 153 2.70 -29.65 -11.56
CA SER A 153 3.77 -30.67 -11.48
C SER A 153 3.25 -32.10 -11.28
N ASN A 154 1.92 -32.33 -11.31
CA ASN A 154 1.30 -33.66 -11.20
C ASN A 154 0.78 -34.21 -12.55
N CYS A 155 1.08 -33.56 -13.67
CA CYS A 155 0.90 -34.14 -15.01
C CYS A 155 2.28 -34.24 -15.66
N GLU A 156 2.74 -35.48 -15.91
CA GLU A 156 4.00 -35.91 -16.55
C GLU A 156 5.05 -36.53 -15.60
N ILE A 157 4.70 -37.64 -14.95
CA ILE A 157 5.57 -38.82 -14.95
C ILE A 157 4.69 -40.03 -15.29
N SER A 158 4.53 -40.30 -16.58
CA SER A 158 4.04 -41.60 -17.04
C SER A 158 5.11 -42.65 -16.70
N ASN A 159 4.74 -43.64 -15.90
CA ASN A 159 5.54 -44.83 -15.64
C ASN A 159 6.02 -45.47 -16.95
N GLY A 160 7.32 -45.73 -17.06
CA GLY A 160 7.92 -46.44 -18.18
C GLY A 160 9.40 -46.76 -17.94
N ASP A 161 9.62 -47.97 -17.42
CA ASP A 161 10.83 -48.80 -17.46
C ASP A 161 11.97 -48.69 -16.43
N LEU A 162 12.10 -49.82 -15.73
CA LEU A 162 13.17 -50.29 -14.87
C LEU A 162 14.47 -50.54 -15.67
N SER A 163 15.62 -50.10 -15.15
CA SER A 163 16.79 -50.97 -14.92
C SER A 163 17.97 -50.19 -14.31
N ASN A 164 18.20 -50.45 -13.02
CA ASN A 164 19.48 -50.87 -12.43
C ASN A 164 20.79 -50.38 -13.10
N GLU A 165 21.49 -49.44 -12.46
CA GLU A 165 22.96 -49.47 -12.39
C GLU A 165 23.48 -48.72 -11.15
N LYS A 166 24.31 -49.41 -10.36
CA LYS A 166 25.11 -48.88 -9.25
C LYS A 166 26.25 -48.01 -9.80
N CYS A 167 26.64 -46.98 -9.06
CA CYS A 167 28.02 -46.50 -8.80
C CYS A 167 27.93 -45.10 -8.16
N GLU A 168 28.80 -44.62 -7.29
CA GLU A 168 29.84 -45.13 -6.39
C GLU A 168 30.08 -43.95 -5.44
N SER A 169 30.18 -44.18 -4.13
CA SER A 169 30.52 -43.15 -3.16
C SER A 169 31.99 -42.76 -3.33
N THR A 170 32.26 -41.53 -3.75
CA THR A 170 33.62 -40.98 -3.80
C THR A 170 33.92 -40.22 -2.51
N GLU A 171 34.90 -40.74 -1.77
CA GLU A 171 35.56 -40.09 -0.63
C GLU A 171 36.22 -38.78 -1.08
N ILE A 172 36.05 -37.71 -0.31
CA ILE A 172 36.80 -36.46 -0.48
C ILE A 172 37.96 -36.49 0.51
N ASN A 173 39.18 -36.56 -0.02
CA ASN A 173 40.41 -36.30 0.69
C ASN A 173 41.14 -35.15 -0.03
N VAL A 174 41.04 -33.93 0.50
CA VAL A 174 42.07 -32.86 0.46
C VAL A 174 41.88 -31.98 1.70
#